data_AF-H2YD60-F1
#
_entry.id   AF-H2YD60-F1
#
_cell.length_a   1.000
_cell.length_b   1.000
_cell.length_c   1.000
_cell.angle_alpha   90.00
_cell.angle_beta   90.00
_cell.angle_gamma   90.00
#
_symmetry.space_group_name_H-M   'P 1'
#
loop_
_entity.id
_entity.type
_entity.pdbx_description
1 polymer ?
#
loop_
_entity_poly.entity_id
_entity_poly.type
_entity_poly.pdbx_seq_one_letter_code
_entity_poly.pdbx_strand_id
1 'polypeptide(L)'
;MRTRQDNTEEQIRSLRQENERNRNLQTIQNQLALARQQKATLEQQKTELQNRNNILETERIGLVRIQDQFHPLQSNHTQLRRDFAAIQQQLRHLQGQHEILTANYTKLERTKNCSDVNKHLPSCAVIRQWGYTESGHAMIDPDGQGGVKPFMVYCDMHSDPSTGITVVENELQPNMTIQGCNGQGCLSVDVTYKGATMEQIEALMSISIACEQKIRYDCQDSKLLKEGTAWWESRTGQRMNYWGGAAP
;
A
#
# COMPACT_ATOMS: atom_id res chain seq x y z
N MET A 1 52.61 91.05 -66.24
CA MET A 1 51.18 90.86 -65.94
C MET A 1 50.69 89.43 -66.21
N ARG A 2 51.16 88.72 -67.25
CA ARG A 2 50.69 87.33 -67.56
C ARG A 2 51.09 86.24 -66.54
N THR A 3 52.27 86.32 -65.94
CA THR A 3 52.74 85.31 -64.95
C THR A 3 51.95 85.25 -63.64
N ARG A 4 51.19 86.29 -63.28
CA ARG A 4 50.29 86.26 -62.11
C ARG A 4 48.94 85.62 -62.42
N GLN A 5 48.44 85.75 -63.65
CA GLN A 5 47.18 85.12 -64.06
C GLN A 5 47.33 83.59 -64.17
N ASP A 6 48.43 83.11 -64.77
CA ASP A 6 48.68 81.66 -64.90
C ASP A 6 48.82 80.95 -63.54
N ASN A 7 49.50 81.59 -62.57
CA ASN A 7 49.62 81.07 -61.19
C ASN A 7 48.26 81.04 -60.45
N THR A 8 47.34 81.94 -60.79
CA THR A 8 46.01 82.00 -60.17
C THR A 8 45.10 80.88 -60.68
N GLU A 9 45.18 80.55 -61.98
CA GLU A 9 44.38 79.45 -62.57
C GLU A 9 44.81 78.07 -62.07
N GLU A 10 46.11 77.85 -61.86
CA GLU A 10 46.66 76.60 -61.32
C GLU A 10 46.24 76.40 -59.85
N GLN A 11 46.25 77.47 -59.04
CA GLN A 11 45.72 77.46 -57.67
C GLN A 11 44.22 77.13 -57.61
N ILE A 12 43.42 77.70 -58.52
CA ILE A 12 41.97 77.41 -58.59
C ILE A 12 41.70 75.94 -58.94
N ARG A 13 42.47 75.34 -59.87
CA ARG A 13 42.34 73.92 -60.21
C ARG A 13 42.70 73.02 -59.02
N SER A 14 43.79 73.34 -58.31
CA SER A 14 44.19 72.62 -57.10
C SER A 14 43.11 72.68 -56.01
N LEU A 15 42.53 73.86 -55.75
CA LEU A 15 41.46 74.04 -54.77
C LEU A 15 40.17 73.30 -55.15
N ARG A 16 39.84 73.20 -56.44
CA ARG A 16 38.68 72.39 -56.90
C ARG A 16 38.91 70.89 -56.65
N GLN A 17 40.11 70.40 -56.94
CA GLN A 17 40.46 69.00 -56.70
C GLN A 17 40.47 68.66 -55.20
N GLU A 18 40.94 69.58 -54.35
CA GLU A 18 40.90 69.44 -52.90
C GLU A 18 39.46 69.44 -52.36
N ASN A 19 38.60 70.34 -52.85
CA ASN A 19 37.18 70.34 -52.49
C ASN A 19 36.46 69.04 -52.89
N GLU A 20 36.80 68.45 -54.05
CA GLU A 20 36.26 67.17 -54.48
C GLU A 20 36.75 66.02 -53.58
N ARG A 21 38.05 66.02 -53.23
CA ARG A 21 38.62 65.08 -52.26
C ARG A 21 37.95 65.19 -50.89
N ASN A 22 37.68 66.40 -50.41
CA ASN A 22 37.01 66.64 -49.13
C ASN A 22 35.56 66.12 -49.13
N ARG A 23 34.82 66.30 -50.24
CA ARG A 23 33.48 65.72 -50.40
C ARG A 23 33.51 64.19 -50.40
N ASN A 24 34.45 63.59 -51.13
CA ASN A 24 34.62 62.14 -51.17
C ASN A 24 35.01 61.57 -49.80
N LEU A 25 35.89 62.26 -49.07
CA LEU A 25 36.27 61.90 -47.70
C LEU A 25 35.06 61.92 -46.75
N GLN A 26 34.22 62.95 -46.84
CA GLN A 26 32.99 63.05 -46.04
C GLN A 26 32.03 61.88 -46.34
N THR A 27 31.86 61.51 -47.61
CA THR A 27 31.03 60.37 -48.00
C THR A 27 31.55 59.06 -47.41
N ILE A 28 32.87 58.82 -47.48
CA ILE A 28 33.49 57.62 -46.91
C ILE A 28 33.35 57.60 -45.37
N GLN A 29 33.50 58.74 -44.70
CA GLN A 29 33.31 58.84 -43.25
C GLN A 29 31.87 58.50 -42.84
N ASN A 30 30.88 58.98 -43.61
CA ASN A 30 29.47 58.66 -43.37
C ASN A 30 29.18 57.17 -43.59
N GLN A 31 29.73 56.56 -44.65
CA GLN A 31 29.59 55.13 -44.90
C GLN A 31 30.26 54.28 -43.81
N LEU A 32 31.44 54.69 -43.33
CA LEU A 32 32.14 54.01 -42.23
C LEU A 32 31.34 54.10 -40.93
N ALA A 33 30.72 55.24 -40.63
CA ALA A 33 29.85 55.40 -39.48
C ALA A 33 28.64 54.46 -39.55
N LEU A 34 27.99 54.36 -40.72
CA LEU A 34 26.87 53.44 -40.96
C LEU A 34 27.30 51.97 -40.81
N ALA A 35 28.44 51.58 -41.39
CA ALA A 35 28.97 50.22 -41.29
C ALA A 35 29.32 49.85 -39.84
N ARG A 36 29.84 50.80 -39.05
CA ARG A 36 30.10 50.61 -37.61
C ARG A 36 28.79 50.40 -36.83
N GLN A 37 27.75 51.16 -37.14
CA GLN A 37 26.43 50.99 -36.53
C GLN A 37 25.84 49.61 -36.87
N GLN A 38 25.88 49.21 -38.14
CA GLN A 38 25.40 47.89 -38.58
C GLN A 38 26.15 46.75 -37.90
N LYS A 39 27.49 46.86 -37.78
CA LYS A 39 28.30 45.88 -37.04
C LYS A 39 27.87 45.78 -35.58
N ALA A 40 27.63 46.91 -34.91
CA ALA A 40 27.16 46.92 -33.52
C ALA A 40 25.80 46.21 -33.37
N THR A 41 24.86 46.47 -34.28
CA THR A 41 23.56 45.79 -34.32
C THR A 41 23.71 44.28 -34.51
N LEU A 42 24.58 43.85 -35.43
CA LEU A 42 24.82 42.43 -35.69
C LEU A 42 25.43 41.71 -34.48
N GLU A 43 26.36 42.34 -33.76
CA GLU A 43 26.92 41.76 -32.53
C GLU A 43 25.88 41.65 -31.41
N GLN A 44 24.95 42.62 -31.31
CA GLN A 44 23.83 42.54 -30.38
C GLN A 44 22.91 41.36 -30.72
N GLN A 45 22.51 41.23 -32.00
CA GLN A 45 21.68 40.12 -32.47
C GLN A 45 22.34 38.76 -32.26
N LYS A 46 23.66 38.65 -32.50
CA LYS A 46 24.43 37.43 -32.24
C LYS A 46 24.38 37.04 -30.76
N THR A 47 24.57 38.01 -29.86
CA THR A 47 24.49 37.78 -28.42
C THR A 47 23.10 37.32 -27.99
N GLU A 48 22.04 37.94 -28.56
CA GLU A 48 20.66 37.52 -28.31
C GLU A 48 20.39 36.09 -28.78
N LEU A 49 20.84 35.72 -29.98
CA LEU A 49 20.72 34.35 -30.50
C LEU A 49 21.48 33.34 -29.63
N GLN A 50 22.67 33.69 -29.14
CA GLN A 50 23.41 32.84 -28.21
C GLN A 50 22.63 32.61 -26.90
N ASN A 51 22.04 33.65 -26.34
CA ASN A 51 21.20 33.53 -25.14
C ASN A 51 19.98 32.63 -25.38
N ARG A 52 19.30 32.80 -26.52
CA ARG A 52 18.17 31.95 -26.90
C ARG A 52 18.58 30.49 -27.06
N ASN A 53 19.74 30.23 -27.66
CA ASN A 53 20.26 28.86 -27.82
C ASN A 53 20.54 28.19 -26.46
N ASN A 54 21.12 28.93 -25.51
CA ASN A 54 21.37 28.42 -24.17
C ASN A 54 20.07 28.07 -23.42
N ILE A 55 19.01 28.88 -23.61
CA ILE A 55 17.68 28.59 -23.04
C ILE A 55 17.10 27.31 -23.66
N LEU A 56 17.12 27.20 -24.99
CA LEU A 56 16.61 26.02 -25.69
C LEU A 56 17.35 24.74 -25.27
N GLU A 57 18.66 24.81 -25.06
CA GLU A 57 19.43 23.66 -24.60
C GLU A 57 19.06 23.26 -23.16
N THR A 58 18.76 24.23 -22.30
CA THR A 58 18.27 23.98 -20.94
C THR A 58 16.89 23.31 -20.96
N GLU A 59 15.97 23.79 -21.80
CA GLU A 59 14.65 23.19 -21.98
C GLU A 59 14.75 21.77 -22.54
N ARG A 60 15.64 21.54 -23.51
CA ARG A 60 15.92 20.22 -24.07
C ARG A 60 16.37 19.22 -23.00
N ILE A 61 17.28 19.62 -22.12
CA ILE A 61 17.73 18.78 -21.00
C ILE A 61 16.57 18.50 -20.03
N GLY A 62 15.72 19.50 -19.77
CA GLY A 62 14.52 19.34 -18.96
C GLY A 62 13.56 18.27 -19.50
N LEU A 63 13.28 18.31 -20.81
CA LEU A 63 12.43 17.32 -21.48
C LEU A 63 13.00 15.90 -21.43
N VAL A 64 14.31 15.75 -21.59
CA VAL A 64 14.97 14.43 -21.46
C VAL A 64 14.78 13.87 -20.06
N ARG A 65 14.96 14.67 -19.00
CA ARG A 65 14.74 14.22 -17.61
C ARG A 65 13.30 13.78 -17.36
N ILE A 66 12.33 14.50 -17.91
CA ILE A 66 10.91 14.12 -17.81
C ILE A 66 10.65 12.79 -18.52
N GLN A 67 11.25 12.60 -19.70
CA GLN A 67 11.15 11.34 -20.45
C GLN A 67 11.74 10.16 -19.67
N ASP A 68 12.92 10.36 -19.05
CA ASP A 68 13.58 9.36 -18.22
C ASP A 68 12.75 8.98 -16.99
N GLN A 69 11.99 9.93 -16.42
CA GLN A 69 11.05 9.66 -15.32
C GLN A 69 9.77 8.96 -15.79
N PHE A 70 9.34 9.23 -17.02
CA PHE A 70 8.10 8.64 -17.56
C PHE A 70 8.27 7.16 -17.93
N HIS A 71 9.44 6.75 -18.45
CA HIS A 71 9.72 5.36 -18.82
C HIS A 71 9.48 4.32 -17.71
N PRO A 72 10.03 4.46 -16.48
CA PRO A 72 9.80 3.51 -15.40
C PRO A 72 8.33 3.48 -14.97
N LEU A 73 7.64 4.63 -14.98
CA LEU A 73 6.21 4.69 -14.67
C LEU A 73 5.37 3.91 -15.68
N GLN A 74 5.68 4.03 -16.97
CA GLN A 74 5.00 3.29 -18.02
C GLN A 74 5.26 1.78 -17.92
N SER A 75 6.50 1.38 -17.60
CA SER A 75 6.85 -0.02 -17.35
C SER A 75 6.07 -0.56 -16.14
N ASN A 76 6.08 0.15 -15.02
CA ASN A 76 5.36 -0.24 -13.80
C ASN A 76 3.85 -0.36 -14.05
N HIS A 77 3.25 0.59 -14.76
CA HIS A 77 1.84 0.53 -15.14
C HIS A 77 1.53 -0.71 -16.01
N THR A 78 2.42 -1.04 -16.95
CA THR A 78 2.27 -2.23 -17.79
C THR A 78 2.35 -3.51 -16.97
N GLN A 79 3.28 -3.57 -16.01
CA GLN A 79 3.42 -4.72 -15.11
C GLN A 79 2.19 -4.87 -14.21
N LEU A 80 1.74 -3.79 -13.58
CA LEU A 80 0.55 -3.79 -12.72
C LEU A 80 -0.70 -4.26 -13.48
N ARG A 81 -0.83 -3.86 -14.75
CA ARG A 81 -1.93 -4.33 -15.62
C ARG A 81 -1.87 -5.84 -15.89
N ARG A 82 -0.67 -6.42 -16.05
CA ARG A 82 -0.50 -7.88 -16.20
C ARG A 82 -0.83 -8.61 -14.89
N ASP A 83 -0.34 -8.10 -13.77
CA ASP A 83 -0.58 -8.69 -12.45
C ASP A 83 -2.07 -8.68 -12.12
N PHE A 84 -2.76 -7.56 -12.41
CA PHE A 84 -4.20 -7.46 -12.25
C PHE A 84 -4.96 -8.49 -13.10
N ALA A 85 -4.57 -8.68 -14.37
CA ALA A 85 -5.18 -9.68 -15.24
C ALA A 85 -4.97 -11.12 -14.72
N ALA A 86 -3.79 -11.42 -14.16
CA ALA A 86 -3.49 -12.71 -13.55
C ALA A 86 -4.34 -12.96 -12.30
N ILE A 87 -4.47 -11.96 -11.42
CA ILE A 87 -5.32 -12.05 -10.22
C ILE A 87 -6.79 -12.27 -10.63
N GLN A 88 -7.28 -11.56 -11.64
CA GLN A 88 -8.64 -11.78 -12.14
C GLN A 88 -8.84 -13.20 -12.69
N GLN A 89 -7.83 -13.79 -13.32
CA GLN A 89 -7.90 -15.17 -13.78
C GLN A 89 -7.94 -16.16 -12.61
N GLN A 90 -7.13 -15.95 -11.58
CA GLN A 90 -7.15 -16.75 -10.36
C GLN A 90 -8.52 -16.68 -9.68
N LEU A 91 -9.11 -15.49 -9.58
CA LEU A 91 -10.43 -15.31 -8.99
C LEU A 91 -11.50 -16.10 -9.75
N ARG A 92 -11.49 -16.07 -11.08
CA ARG A 92 -12.41 -16.88 -11.90
C ARG A 92 -12.22 -18.38 -11.68
N HIS A 93 -10.98 -18.83 -11.52
CA HIS A 93 -10.70 -20.24 -11.22
C HIS A 93 -11.27 -20.65 -9.86
N LEU A 94 -11.02 -19.86 -8.81
CA LEU A 94 -11.57 -20.11 -7.48
C LEU A 94 -13.10 -20.09 -7.47
N GLN A 95 -13.72 -19.17 -8.20
CA GLN A 95 -15.19 -19.13 -8.35
C GLN A 95 -15.71 -20.43 -8.97
N GLY A 96 -15.09 -20.93 -10.05
CA GLY A 96 -15.46 -22.21 -10.64
C GLY A 96 -15.26 -23.39 -9.69
N GLN A 97 -14.17 -23.41 -8.90
CA GLN A 97 -13.96 -24.42 -7.87
C GLN A 97 -15.03 -24.37 -6.79
N HIS A 98 -15.42 -23.16 -6.36
CA HIS A 98 -16.46 -22.96 -5.35
C HIS A 98 -17.84 -23.43 -5.83
N GLU A 99 -18.18 -23.18 -7.10
CA GLU A 99 -19.42 -23.69 -7.71
C GLU A 99 -19.44 -25.22 -7.72
N ILE A 100 -18.35 -25.87 -8.13
CA ILE A 100 -18.22 -27.33 -8.11
C ILE A 100 -18.34 -27.86 -6.68
N LEU A 101 -17.64 -27.25 -5.72
CA LEU A 101 -17.69 -27.66 -4.32
C LEU A 101 -19.11 -27.52 -3.77
N THR A 102 -19.80 -26.42 -4.08
CA THR A 102 -21.18 -26.17 -3.68
C THR A 102 -22.11 -27.23 -4.24
N ALA A 103 -22.00 -27.54 -5.53
CA ALA A 103 -22.80 -28.59 -6.16
C ALA A 103 -22.56 -29.98 -5.53
N ASN A 104 -21.30 -30.30 -5.24
CA ASN A 104 -20.94 -31.54 -4.55
C ASN A 104 -21.51 -31.57 -3.12
N TYR A 105 -21.43 -30.46 -2.39
CA TYR A 105 -22.00 -30.32 -1.05
C TYR A 105 -23.52 -30.49 -1.07
N THR A 106 -24.25 -29.84 -1.98
CA THR A 106 -25.71 -30.01 -2.10
C THR A 106 -26.10 -31.43 -2.48
N LYS A 107 -25.29 -32.09 -3.33
CA LYS A 107 -25.49 -33.51 -3.65
C LYS A 107 -25.28 -34.38 -2.41
N LEU A 108 -24.21 -34.13 -1.66
CA LEU A 108 -23.90 -34.84 -0.42
C LEU A 108 -25.02 -34.67 0.62
N GLU A 109 -25.52 -33.44 0.82
CA GLU A 109 -26.65 -33.15 1.71
C GLU A 109 -27.90 -33.95 1.34
N ARG A 110 -28.24 -34.04 0.05
CA ARG A 110 -29.40 -34.81 -0.41
C ARG A 110 -29.23 -36.32 -0.25
N THR A 111 -28.00 -36.82 -0.34
CA THR A 111 -27.70 -38.25 -0.15
C THR A 111 -27.45 -38.64 1.30
N LYS A 112 -27.34 -37.66 2.20
CA LYS A 112 -27.17 -37.91 3.63
C LYS A 112 -28.50 -38.36 4.22
N ASN A 113 -28.71 -39.66 4.29
CA ASN A 113 -29.59 -40.23 5.32
C ASN A 113 -28.86 -40.14 6.67
N CYS A 114 -28.74 -38.91 7.18
CA CYS A 114 -27.98 -38.62 8.39
C CYS A 114 -28.76 -38.94 9.68
N SER A 115 -29.99 -39.44 9.59
CA SER A 115 -30.80 -39.79 10.75
C SER A 115 -30.18 -40.90 11.60
N ASP A 116 -29.27 -41.70 11.04
CA ASP A 116 -28.65 -42.82 11.76
C ASP A 116 -27.18 -42.56 12.17
N VAL A 117 -26.52 -41.54 11.58
CA VAL A 117 -25.07 -41.28 11.77
C VAL A 117 -24.79 -39.92 12.40
N ASN A 118 -25.72 -38.97 12.37
CA ASN A 118 -25.58 -37.70 13.08
C ASN A 118 -26.00 -37.87 14.56
N LYS A 119 -25.39 -38.83 15.25
CA LYS A 119 -25.20 -38.70 16.70
C LYS A 119 -24.34 -37.45 16.85
N HIS A 120 -24.99 -36.32 17.11
CA HIS A 120 -24.50 -35.15 17.82
C HIS A 120 -23.23 -35.45 18.63
N LEU A 121 -22.06 -35.43 17.96
CA LEU A 121 -20.82 -35.83 18.59
C LEU A 121 -20.42 -34.68 19.51
N PRO A 122 -20.17 -34.96 20.81
CA PRO A 122 -20.11 -33.89 21.80
C PRO A 122 -18.82 -33.06 21.71
N SER A 123 -17.75 -33.61 21.14
CA SER A 123 -16.46 -32.93 21.04
C SER A 123 -15.55 -33.56 19.98
N CYS A 124 -14.45 -32.86 19.64
CA CYS A 124 -13.39 -33.38 18.78
C CYS A 124 -12.66 -34.59 19.38
N ALA A 125 -12.72 -34.81 20.69
CA ALA A 125 -12.19 -36.02 21.30
C ALA A 125 -13.01 -37.25 20.89
N VAL A 126 -14.35 -37.13 20.84
CA VAL A 126 -15.24 -38.23 20.45
C VAL A 126 -15.21 -38.46 18.93
N ILE A 127 -15.38 -37.39 18.13
CA ILE A 127 -14.44 -37.05 17.06
C ILE A 127 -13.46 -38.16 16.59
N ARG A 128 -12.28 -38.06 17.19
CA ARG A 128 -11.14 -38.95 17.00
C ARG A 128 -11.41 -40.40 17.36
N GLN A 129 -12.13 -40.66 18.46
CA GLN A 129 -12.46 -42.03 18.89
C GLN A 129 -13.29 -42.79 17.84
N TRP A 130 -14.05 -42.06 17.01
CA TRP A 130 -14.78 -42.62 15.88
C TRP A 130 -13.92 -42.87 14.63
N GLY A 131 -12.60 -42.64 14.71
CA GLY A 131 -11.63 -42.95 13.66
C GLY A 131 -11.26 -41.78 12.75
N TYR A 132 -11.76 -40.58 13.01
CA TYR A 132 -11.40 -39.37 12.25
C TYR A 132 -10.10 -38.76 12.80
N THR A 133 -9.00 -38.88 12.06
CA THR A 133 -7.66 -38.50 12.52
C THR A 133 -7.08 -37.25 11.88
N GLU A 134 -7.74 -36.69 10.87
CA GLU A 134 -7.29 -35.47 10.18
C GLU A 134 -7.88 -34.23 10.85
N SER A 135 -7.07 -33.19 11.01
CA SER A 135 -7.54 -31.90 11.51
C SER A 135 -8.50 -31.22 10.53
N GLY A 136 -9.51 -30.53 11.05
CA GLY A 136 -10.50 -29.83 10.22
C GLY A 136 -11.70 -29.33 11.01
N HIS A 137 -12.60 -28.60 10.32
CA HIS A 137 -13.82 -28.09 10.94
C HIS A 137 -14.89 -29.17 11.06
N ALA A 138 -15.56 -29.22 12.21
CA ALA A 138 -16.66 -30.14 12.48
C ALA A 138 -17.77 -29.47 13.30
N MET A 139 -19.00 -29.93 13.10
CA MET A 139 -20.12 -29.58 13.97
C MET A 139 -20.10 -30.48 15.20
N ILE A 140 -20.16 -29.89 16.39
CA ILE A 140 -20.28 -30.60 17.66
C ILE A 140 -21.54 -30.17 18.40
N ASP A 141 -21.98 -31.01 19.31
CA ASP A 141 -23.14 -30.77 20.17
C ASP A 141 -22.88 -31.32 21.58
N PRO A 142 -22.24 -30.52 22.45
CA PRO A 142 -21.70 -30.97 23.73
C PRO A 142 -22.72 -31.48 24.73
N ASP A 143 -23.93 -30.90 24.75
CA ASP A 143 -25.02 -31.24 25.67
C ASP A 143 -26.13 -32.07 25.01
N GLY A 144 -26.10 -32.19 23.68
CA GLY A 144 -26.92 -33.10 22.93
C GLY A 144 -28.35 -32.60 22.72
N GLN A 145 -29.23 -33.51 22.32
CA GLN A 145 -30.58 -33.15 21.89
C GLN A 145 -31.38 -32.45 23.00
N GLY A 146 -31.94 -31.29 22.67
CA GLY A 146 -32.75 -30.48 23.59
C GLY A 146 -31.92 -29.47 24.41
N GLY A 147 -30.60 -29.50 24.28
CA GLY A 147 -29.67 -28.51 24.81
C GLY A 147 -29.47 -27.30 23.89
N VAL A 148 -28.27 -26.73 23.92
CA VAL A 148 -27.86 -25.68 22.98
C VAL A 148 -27.84 -26.22 21.56
N LYS A 149 -27.89 -25.32 20.57
CA LYS A 149 -27.76 -25.76 19.18
C LYS A 149 -26.34 -26.29 18.92
N PRO A 150 -26.16 -27.27 18.03
CA PRO A 150 -24.84 -27.64 17.54
C PRO A 150 -24.09 -26.44 16.96
N PHE A 151 -22.77 -26.40 17.09
CA PHE A 151 -21.93 -25.32 16.56
C PHE A 151 -20.63 -25.84 15.93
N MET A 152 -20.06 -25.02 15.05
CA MET A 152 -18.85 -25.36 14.30
C MET A 152 -17.62 -25.06 15.15
N VAL A 153 -16.69 -26.01 15.19
CA VAL A 153 -15.38 -25.88 15.84
C VAL A 153 -14.28 -26.34 14.88
N TYR A 154 -13.03 -26.02 15.19
CA TYR A 154 -11.88 -26.66 14.55
C TYR A 154 -11.38 -27.79 15.43
N CYS A 155 -11.30 -29.01 14.87
CA CYS A 155 -10.68 -30.14 15.53
C CYS A 155 -9.21 -30.22 15.15
N ASP A 156 -8.34 -30.03 16.13
CA ASP A 156 -6.92 -30.31 15.99
C ASP A 156 -6.65 -31.76 16.43
N MET A 157 -6.40 -32.62 15.44
CA MET A 157 -6.09 -34.03 15.61
C MET A 157 -4.59 -34.33 15.53
N HIS A 158 -3.75 -33.31 15.32
CA HIS A 158 -2.31 -33.51 15.10
C HIS A 158 -1.47 -33.11 16.30
N SER A 159 -1.86 -32.06 17.04
CA SER A 159 -1.07 -31.56 18.17
C SER A 159 -0.93 -32.56 19.32
N ASP A 160 -1.95 -33.39 19.54
CA ASP A 160 -1.91 -34.49 20.50
C ASP A 160 -2.41 -35.78 19.85
N PRO A 161 -1.57 -36.82 19.70
CA PRO A 161 -1.98 -38.07 19.07
C PRO A 161 -2.99 -38.89 19.91
N SER A 162 -3.19 -38.55 21.19
CA SER A 162 -4.06 -39.28 22.12
C SER A 162 -5.51 -38.77 22.15
N THR A 163 -5.77 -37.55 21.69
CA THR A 163 -7.10 -36.92 21.76
C THR A 163 -7.34 -35.97 20.59
N GLY A 164 -8.59 -35.54 20.39
CA GLY A 164 -8.91 -34.45 19.47
C GLY A 164 -9.15 -33.17 20.26
N ILE A 165 -8.31 -32.16 20.03
CA ILE A 165 -8.42 -30.88 20.70
C ILE A 165 -9.51 -30.06 20.02
N THR A 166 -10.48 -29.58 20.80
CA THR A 166 -11.54 -28.72 20.29
C THR A 166 -11.10 -27.26 20.38
N VAL A 167 -10.94 -26.61 19.23
CA VAL A 167 -10.51 -25.21 19.12
C VAL A 167 -11.71 -24.35 18.72
N VAL A 168 -12.06 -23.39 19.59
CA VAL A 168 -13.06 -22.36 19.31
C VAL A 168 -12.33 -21.07 18.96
N GLU A 169 -12.46 -20.63 17.70
CA GLU A 169 -11.77 -19.43 17.21
C GLU A 169 -12.41 -18.15 17.79
N ASN A 170 -11.57 -17.21 18.21
CA ASN A 170 -12.04 -15.86 18.57
C ASN A 170 -12.10 -14.96 17.32
N GLU A 171 -12.86 -13.87 17.40
CA GLU A 171 -13.03 -12.91 16.30
C GLU A 171 -12.06 -11.72 16.37
N LEU A 172 -11.09 -11.73 17.29
CA LEU A 172 -10.14 -10.63 17.41
C LEU A 172 -9.16 -10.64 16.24
N GLN A 173 -8.83 -9.44 15.77
CA GLN A 173 -7.81 -9.29 14.74
C GLN A 173 -6.44 -9.70 15.29
N PRO A 174 -5.67 -10.54 14.56
CA PRO A 174 -4.29 -10.81 14.92
C PRO A 174 -3.49 -9.51 14.98
N ASN A 175 -2.72 -9.32 16.06
CA ASN A 175 -1.81 -8.18 16.25
C ASN A 175 -2.51 -6.80 16.22
N MET A 176 -3.73 -6.70 16.77
CA MET A 176 -4.43 -5.42 16.92
C MET A 176 -3.54 -4.39 17.65
N THR A 177 -3.17 -3.31 16.96
CA THR A 177 -2.43 -2.20 17.57
C THR A 177 -3.40 -1.23 18.22
N ILE A 178 -3.20 -1.00 19.51
CA ILE A 178 -4.05 -0.12 20.32
C ILE A 178 -3.36 1.23 20.46
N GLN A 179 -4.08 2.31 20.19
CA GLN A 179 -3.61 3.67 20.46
C GLN A 179 -3.62 3.96 21.96
N GLY A 180 -2.65 4.73 22.43
CA GLY A 180 -2.47 5.03 23.85
C GLY A 180 -3.74 5.56 24.52
N CYS A 181 -4.04 5.04 25.69
CA CYS A 181 -5.22 5.37 26.47
C CYS A 181 -4.82 5.67 27.93
N ASN A 182 -5.35 6.76 28.49
CA ASN A 182 -4.98 7.23 29.83
C ASN A 182 -6.05 6.87 30.85
N GLY A 183 -5.64 6.23 31.94
CA GLY A 183 -6.52 5.79 33.03
C GLY A 183 -6.64 4.26 33.10
N GLN A 184 -6.96 3.74 34.28
CA GLN A 184 -7.12 2.30 34.49
C GLN A 184 -8.39 1.81 33.77
N GLY A 185 -8.28 0.74 32.98
CA GLY A 185 -9.42 0.17 32.23
C GLY A 185 -10.04 1.09 31.18
N CYS A 186 -9.33 2.14 30.75
CA CYS A 186 -9.87 3.08 29.78
C CYS A 186 -10.04 2.46 28.37
N LEU A 187 -9.43 1.31 28.13
CA LEU A 187 -9.69 0.43 27.01
C LEU A 187 -10.28 -0.89 27.52
N SER A 188 -11.38 -1.31 26.91
CA SER A 188 -11.93 -2.66 27.04
C SER A 188 -11.95 -3.32 25.66
N VAL A 189 -11.64 -4.62 25.62
CA VAL A 189 -11.73 -5.44 24.41
C VAL A 189 -12.54 -6.67 24.78
N ASP A 190 -13.74 -6.76 24.20
CA ASP A 190 -14.60 -7.93 24.40
C ASP A 190 -14.13 -9.06 23.47
N VAL A 191 -13.91 -10.24 24.04
CA VAL A 191 -13.52 -11.43 23.27
C VAL A 191 -14.78 -12.14 22.82
N THR A 192 -15.13 -12.00 21.54
CA THR A 192 -16.19 -12.79 20.90
C THR A 192 -15.61 -14.01 20.19
N TYR A 193 -16.44 -15.04 20.02
CA TYR A 193 -16.05 -16.31 19.42
C TYR A 193 -16.84 -16.57 18.14
N LYS A 194 -16.13 -16.94 17.09
CA LYS A 194 -16.66 -17.04 15.74
C LYS A 194 -17.60 -18.24 15.66
N GLY A 195 -18.88 -17.96 15.43
CA GLY A 195 -19.90 -19.00 15.22
C GLY A 195 -20.24 -19.83 16.46
N ALA A 196 -19.92 -19.33 17.66
CA ALA A 196 -20.25 -19.97 18.94
C ALA A 196 -20.78 -18.95 19.95
N THR A 197 -21.84 -19.30 20.68
CA THR A 197 -22.34 -18.50 21.81
C THR A 197 -21.63 -18.88 23.11
N MET A 198 -21.74 -18.04 24.14
CA MET A 198 -21.16 -18.38 25.44
C MET A 198 -21.84 -19.60 26.06
N GLU A 199 -23.14 -19.81 25.88
CA GLU A 199 -23.85 -21.01 26.36
C GLU A 199 -23.29 -22.28 25.70
N GLN A 200 -22.97 -22.21 24.39
CA GLN A 200 -22.35 -23.31 23.66
C GLN A 200 -20.94 -23.62 24.15
N ILE A 201 -20.14 -22.59 24.43
CA ILE A 201 -18.80 -22.74 25.00
C ILE A 201 -18.89 -23.32 26.41
N GLU A 202 -19.85 -22.89 27.24
CA GLU A 202 -20.07 -23.45 28.58
C GLU A 202 -20.45 -24.93 28.54
N ALA A 203 -21.33 -25.32 27.61
CA ALA A 203 -21.67 -26.73 27.39
C ALA A 203 -20.41 -27.55 27.04
N LEU A 204 -19.57 -27.03 26.13
CA LEU A 204 -18.29 -27.67 25.78
C LEU A 204 -17.32 -27.75 26.98
N MET A 205 -17.19 -26.67 27.75
CA MET A 205 -16.35 -26.64 28.94
C MET A 205 -16.79 -27.69 29.97
N SER A 206 -18.11 -27.90 30.12
CA SER A 206 -18.68 -28.83 31.11
C SER A 206 -18.29 -30.30 30.89
N ILE A 207 -18.00 -30.66 29.64
CA ILE A 207 -17.58 -32.01 29.23
C ILE A 207 -16.06 -32.11 28.97
N SER A 208 -15.34 -31.00 29.11
CA SER A 208 -13.89 -30.93 28.83
C SER A 208 -13.09 -31.13 30.10
N ILE A 209 -12.03 -31.95 30.03
CA ILE A 209 -11.13 -32.22 31.17
C ILE A 209 -10.33 -30.96 31.55
N ALA A 210 -9.93 -30.17 30.56
CA ALA A 210 -9.20 -28.93 30.74
C ALA A 210 -9.52 -27.96 29.60
N CYS A 211 -9.42 -26.66 29.89
CA CYS A 211 -9.57 -25.58 28.93
C CYS A 211 -8.37 -24.64 29.06
N GLU A 212 -7.81 -24.19 27.94
CA GLU A 212 -6.77 -23.17 27.93
C GLU A 212 -7.11 -22.05 26.96
N GLN A 213 -6.74 -20.82 27.32
CA GLN A 213 -6.78 -19.66 26.45
C GLN A 213 -5.47 -18.89 26.59
N LYS A 214 -4.90 -18.46 25.47
CA LYS A 214 -3.64 -17.72 25.43
C LYS A 214 -3.91 -16.30 24.98
N ILE A 215 -3.37 -15.34 25.73
CA ILE A 215 -3.39 -13.91 25.39
C ILE A 215 -1.95 -13.46 25.24
N ARG A 216 -1.66 -12.75 24.14
CA ARG A 216 -0.37 -12.11 23.90
C ARG A 216 -0.53 -10.60 24.07
N TYR A 217 0.37 -9.99 24.82
CA TYR A 217 0.40 -8.55 25.09
C TYR A 217 1.79 -8.02 24.76
N ASP A 218 1.90 -7.30 23.65
CA ASP A 218 3.11 -6.56 23.26
C ASP A 218 2.90 -5.08 23.65
N CYS A 219 3.88 -4.45 24.31
CA CYS A 219 3.70 -3.11 24.88
C CYS A 219 4.88 -2.15 24.66
N GLN A 220 4.53 -0.86 24.63
CA GLN A 220 5.45 0.28 24.71
C GLN A 220 4.88 1.27 25.74
N ASP A 221 5.65 1.57 26.79
CA ASP A 221 5.26 2.47 27.89
C ASP A 221 3.90 2.16 28.56
N SER A 222 3.44 0.91 28.49
CA SER A 222 2.18 0.45 29.06
C SER A 222 2.41 -0.62 30.13
N LYS A 223 1.60 -0.59 31.19
CA LYS A 223 1.78 -1.39 32.41
C LYS A 223 0.60 -2.34 32.58
N LEU A 224 0.84 -3.64 32.45
CA LEU A 224 -0.16 -4.69 32.68
C LEU A 224 -0.24 -5.11 34.16
N LEU A 225 0.91 -5.36 34.80
CA LEU A 225 0.99 -6.01 36.12
C LEU A 225 1.23 -5.05 37.30
N LYS A 226 1.11 -3.74 37.09
CA LYS A 226 1.44 -2.74 38.12
C LYS A 226 0.18 -2.13 38.71
N GLU A 227 0.02 -2.15 40.04
CA GLU A 227 -0.92 -1.28 40.78
C GLU A 227 -2.38 -1.30 40.28
N GLY A 228 -2.89 -2.47 39.85
CA GLY A 228 -4.28 -2.61 39.40
C GLY A 228 -4.61 -1.84 38.11
N THR A 229 -3.60 -1.52 37.29
CA THR A 229 -3.80 -0.76 36.04
C THR A 229 -4.57 -1.54 34.97
N ALA A 230 -4.57 -2.87 35.04
CA ALA A 230 -5.27 -3.76 34.13
C ALA A 230 -5.84 -4.98 34.86
N TRP A 231 -6.93 -5.51 34.32
CA TRP A 231 -7.59 -6.74 34.76
C TRP A 231 -8.22 -7.42 33.55
N TRP A 232 -8.57 -8.70 33.68
CA TRP A 232 -9.53 -9.34 32.78
C TRP A 232 -10.83 -9.59 33.53
N GLU A 233 -11.94 -9.66 32.81
CA GLU A 233 -13.24 -10.02 33.38
C GLU A 233 -13.54 -11.46 32.97
N SER A 234 -13.92 -12.26 33.95
CA SER A 234 -14.34 -13.64 33.71
C SER A 234 -15.70 -13.69 33.01
N ARG A 235 -16.09 -14.86 32.53
CA ARG A 235 -17.39 -15.08 31.88
C ARG A 235 -18.60 -14.63 32.72
N THR A 236 -18.48 -14.58 34.05
CA THR A 236 -19.53 -14.13 34.96
C THR A 236 -19.45 -12.64 35.30
N GLY A 237 -18.59 -11.88 34.62
CA GLY A 237 -18.35 -10.45 34.86
C GLY A 237 -17.50 -10.17 36.10
N GLN A 238 -16.94 -11.20 36.74
CA GLN A 238 -16.04 -10.98 37.87
C GLN A 238 -14.69 -10.47 37.38
N ARG A 239 -14.25 -9.33 37.94
CA ARG A 239 -12.91 -8.77 37.72
C ARG A 239 -11.83 -9.67 38.33
N MET A 240 -10.83 -9.99 37.53
CA MET A 240 -9.71 -10.85 37.87
C MET A 240 -8.41 -10.05 37.79
N ASN A 241 -7.71 -9.93 38.93
CA ASN A 241 -6.52 -9.08 39.08
C ASN A 241 -5.20 -9.86 38.92
N TYR A 242 -5.27 -11.11 38.47
CA TYR A 242 -4.13 -11.96 38.16
C TYR A 242 -4.11 -12.26 36.67
N TRP A 243 -2.95 -12.66 36.14
CA TRP A 243 -2.76 -12.98 34.72
C TRP A 243 -2.10 -14.36 34.57
N GLY A 244 -2.07 -14.88 33.34
CA GLY A 244 -1.59 -16.22 32.92
C GLY A 244 -0.87 -17.09 33.97
N GLY A 245 -1.55 -18.14 34.45
CA GLY A 245 -0.96 -19.19 35.31
C GLY A 245 -0.70 -18.77 36.76
N ALA A 246 -0.93 -17.51 37.15
CA ALA A 246 -0.89 -17.09 38.54
C ALA A 246 -2.13 -17.58 39.32
N ALA A 247 -1.97 -17.81 40.62
CA ALA A 247 -3.10 -18.14 41.50
C ALA A 247 -4.07 -16.95 41.63
N PRO A 248 -5.39 -17.20 41.75
CA PRO A 248 -6.39 -16.17 42.06
C PRO A 248 -6.15 -15.43 43.36
#